data_AF-A0A1J4QES3-F1
#
_entry.id   AF-A0A1J4QES3-F1
#
_cell.length_a   1.000
_cell.length_b   1.000
_cell.length_c   1.000
_cell.angle_alpha   90.00
_cell.angle_beta   90.00
_cell.angle_gamma   90.00
#
_symmetry.space_group_name_H-M   'P 1'
#
loop_
_entity.id
_entity.type
_entity.pdbx_description
1 polymer ?
#
loop_
_entity_poly.entity_id
_entity_poly.type
_entity_poly.pdbx_seq_one_letter_code
_entity_poly.pdbx_strand_id
1 'polypeptide(L)'
;MSDSKNKNHTVLGKWTLLAMGIGITVGAGLFSLIGAGIGLTGHALWLAFGIAIVFGIFYNIPMLFASGALILDGGPYALISRILGKKYAGMYVVSFFLYFPTVAIYALALGFYINSLLPTVTPSAGAIAGLTVFYIVNLFGLDTLSRFQNMMTTLLMVGIATFILIGFGQVDFALLSPEANPDFASQGNMGIF
;
A
#
# COMPACT_ATOMS: atom_id res chain seq x y z
N MET A 1 -44.64 -13.24 -11.54
CA MET A 1 -44.25 -13.05 -12.95
C MET A 1 -42.74 -12.86 -12.97
N SER A 2 -42.02 -13.90 -13.39
CA SER A 2 -40.59 -13.94 -13.79
C SER A 2 -39.59 -13.31 -12.81
N ASP A 3 -38.94 -14.09 -11.95
CA ASP A 3 -37.68 -14.77 -12.33
C ASP A 3 -36.73 -13.82 -13.09
N SER A 4 -35.98 -13.00 -12.34
CA SER A 4 -34.65 -12.57 -12.77
C SER A 4 -33.64 -13.13 -11.78
N LYS A 5 -33.11 -14.30 -12.14
CA LYS A 5 -31.91 -14.91 -11.58
C LYS A 5 -30.99 -13.88 -10.96
N ASN A 6 -30.80 -14.03 -9.66
CA ASN A 6 -29.73 -13.51 -8.83
C ASN A 6 -28.39 -13.77 -9.57
N LYS A 7 -28.00 -12.84 -10.46
CA LYS A 7 -26.67 -12.87 -11.06
C LYS A 7 -25.72 -12.61 -9.91
N ASN A 8 -24.92 -13.61 -9.58
CA ASN A 8 -23.85 -13.53 -8.60
C ASN A 8 -22.97 -12.30 -8.92
N HIS A 9 -23.29 -11.14 -8.35
CA HIS A 9 -22.27 -10.14 -8.08
C HIS A 9 -21.39 -10.83 -7.04
N THR A 10 -20.17 -11.19 -7.42
CA THR A 10 -19.15 -11.73 -6.51
C THR A 10 -18.78 -10.62 -5.54
N VAL A 11 -19.61 -10.42 -4.52
CA VAL A 11 -19.39 -9.40 -3.49
C VAL A 11 -18.20 -9.83 -2.66
N LEU A 12 -17.14 -9.02 -2.68
CA LEU A 12 -15.96 -9.24 -1.85
C LEU A 12 -16.36 -9.20 -0.37
N GLY A 13 -15.99 -10.24 0.37
CA GLY A 13 -16.26 -10.30 1.81
C GLY A 13 -15.51 -9.20 2.56
N LYS A 14 -16.07 -8.75 3.70
CA LYS A 14 -15.48 -7.73 4.58
C LYS A 14 -14.00 -7.97 4.94
N TRP A 15 -13.64 -9.24 5.15
CA TRP A 15 -12.28 -9.64 5.49
C TRP A 15 -11.32 -9.50 4.30
N THR A 16 -11.79 -9.78 3.09
CA THR A 16 -11.03 -9.55 1.87
C THR A 16 -10.86 -8.06 1.60
N LEU A 17 -11.89 -7.25 1.83
CA LEU A 17 -11.79 -5.79 1.75
C LEU A 17 -10.75 -5.24 2.73
N LEU A 18 -10.76 -5.74 3.97
CA LEU A 18 -9.75 -5.38 4.97
C LEU A 18 -8.34 -5.82 4.55
N ALA A 19 -8.19 -7.05 4.05
CA ALA A 19 -6.92 -7.56 3.58
C ALA A 19 -6.36 -6.74 2.40
N MET A 20 -7.21 -6.31 1.47
CA MET A 20 -6.80 -5.39 0.41
C MET A 20 -6.33 -4.04 0.96
N GLY A 21 -7.08 -3.46 1.92
CA GLY A 21 -6.70 -2.20 2.56
C GLY A 21 -5.33 -2.30 3.23
N ILE A 22 -5.12 -3.32 4.07
CA ILE A 22 -3.83 -3.57 4.74
C ILE A 22 -2.72 -3.79 3.70
N GLY A 23 -2.96 -4.64 2.70
CA GLY A 23 -1.97 -4.97 1.67
C GLY A 23 -1.52 -3.75 0.88
N ILE A 24 -2.44 -2.87 0.48
CA ILE A 24 -2.11 -1.64 -0.23
C ILE A 24 -1.34 -0.69 0.69
N THR A 25 -1.82 -0.40 1.90
CA THR A 25 -1.16 0.58 2.78
C THR A 25 0.24 0.14 3.20
N VAL A 26 0.40 -1.13 3.57
CA VAL A 26 1.68 -1.67 4.02
C VAL A 26 2.64 -1.88 2.84
N GLY A 27 2.17 -2.46 1.73
CA GLY A 27 3.01 -2.68 0.55
C GLY A 27 3.47 -1.38 -0.12
N ALA A 28 2.56 -0.40 -0.22
CA ALA A 28 2.83 0.86 -0.93
C ALA A 28 3.68 1.85 -0.15
N GLY A 29 3.64 1.82 1.18
CA GLY A 29 4.36 2.76 2.03
C GLY A 29 5.56 2.12 2.73
N LEU A 30 5.32 1.01 3.44
CA LEU A 30 6.34 0.43 4.31
C LEU A 30 7.47 -0.21 3.48
N PHE A 31 7.17 -1.14 2.59
CA PHE A 31 8.25 -1.89 1.92
C PHE A 31 8.90 -1.18 0.73
N SER A 32 8.20 -0.27 0.08
CA SER A 32 8.72 0.49 -1.07
C SER A 32 9.50 1.75 -0.66
N LEU A 33 9.09 2.45 0.40
CA LEU A 33 9.59 3.79 0.72
C LEU A 33 10.36 3.88 2.03
N ILE A 34 10.35 2.87 2.90
CA ILE A 34 11.06 2.93 4.19
C ILE A 34 12.56 3.15 4.01
N GLY A 35 13.19 2.55 2.99
CA GLY A 35 14.63 2.72 2.73
C GLY A 35 14.97 4.17 2.38
N ALA A 36 14.16 4.80 1.52
CA ALA A 36 14.31 6.22 1.21
C ALA A 36 14.01 7.09 2.45
N GLY A 37 12.99 6.72 3.24
CA GLY A 37 12.65 7.39 4.48
C GLY A 37 13.78 7.35 5.51
N ILE A 38 14.44 6.21 5.71
CA ILE A 38 15.62 6.08 6.60
C ILE A 38 16.75 6.97 6.10
N GLY A 39 16.98 7.04 4.78
CA GLY A 39 18.01 7.91 4.21
C GLY A 39 17.81 9.39 4.52
N LEU A 40 16.56 9.84 4.63
CA LEU A 40 16.20 11.24 4.93
C LEU A 40 16.07 11.54 6.43
N THR A 41 15.46 10.62 7.17
CA THR A 41 15.06 10.82 8.57
C THR A 41 16.05 10.22 9.58
N GLY A 42 16.93 9.32 9.14
CA GLY A 42 17.82 8.56 10.03
C GLY A 42 17.03 7.71 11.04
N HIS A 43 17.43 7.75 12.30
CA HIS A 43 16.76 7.01 13.37
C HIS A 43 15.43 7.63 13.83
N ALA A 44 15.10 8.87 13.42
CA ALA A 44 13.83 9.53 13.73
C ALA A 44 12.64 9.06 12.86
N LEU A 45 12.84 8.08 11.97
CA LEU A 45 11.80 7.58 11.05
C LEU A 45 10.47 7.22 11.74
N TRP A 46 10.54 6.65 12.95
CA TRP A 46 9.34 6.27 13.70
C TRP A 46 8.45 7.46 14.07
N LEU A 47 9.04 8.64 14.34
CA LEU A 47 8.31 9.88 14.58
C LEU A 47 7.62 10.37 13.30
N ALA A 48 8.33 10.32 12.17
CA ALA A 48 7.76 10.68 10.87
C ALA A 48 6.56 9.79 10.53
N PHE A 49 6.65 8.47 10.78
CA PHE A 49 5.50 7.57 10.63
C PHE A 49 4.36 7.90 11.58
N GLY A 50 4.64 8.23 12.85
CA GLY A 50 3.62 8.63 13.82
C GLY A 50 2.82 9.84 13.36
N ILE A 51 3.53 10.87 12.87
CA ILE A 51 2.92 12.08 12.31
C ILE A 51 2.12 11.75 11.04
N ALA A 52 2.68 10.94 10.13
CA ALA A 52 2.03 10.53 8.90
C ALA A 52 0.72 9.74 9.15
N ILE A 53 0.67 8.91 10.20
CA ILE A 53 -0.55 8.19 10.60
C ILE A 53 -1.65 9.18 11.02
N VAL A 54 -1.30 10.20 11.82
CA VAL A 54 -2.26 11.22 12.26
C VAL A 54 -2.86 11.96 11.06
N PHE A 55 -2.01 12.45 10.14
CA PHE A 55 -2.49 13.09 8.91
C PHE A 55 -3.29 12.11 8.02
N GLY A 56 -2.86 10.85 7.94
CA GLY A 56 -3.55 9.80 7.20
C GLY A 56 -4.96 9.56 7.72
N ILE A 57 -5.18 9.57 9.03
CA ILE A 57 -6.52 9.46 9.62
C ILE A 57 -7.38 10.64 9.17
N PHE A 58 -6.90 11.88 9.33
CA PHE A 58 -7.66 13.07 8.93
C PHE A 58 -7.99 13.07 7.43
N TYR A 59 -7.05 12.65 6.58
CA TYR A 59 -7.24 12.54 5.14
C TYR A 59 -8.32 11.51 4.76
N ASN A 60 -8.44 10.40 5.51
CA ASN A 60 -9.39 9.34 5.19
C ASN A 60 -10.81 9.56 5.73
N ILE A 61 -11.01 10.48 6.70
CA ILE A 61 -12.32 10.78 7.30
C ILE A 61 -13.41 11.11 6.24
N PRO A 62 -13.17 11.99 5.25
CA PRO A 62 -14.20 12.31 4.25
C PRO A 62 -14.63 11.07 3.45
N MET A 63 -13.67 10.22 3.07
CA MET A 63 -13.96 9.01 2.31
C MET A 63 -14.66 7.95 3.17
N LEU A 64 -14.36 7.89 4.48
CA LEU A 64 -15.07 7.05 5.43
C LEU A 64 -16.58 7.40 5.48
N PHE A 65 -16.92 8.68 5.60
CA PHE A 65 -18.32 9.12 5.57
C PHE A 65 -18.97 8.91 4.20
N ALA A 66 -18.27 9.23 3.12
CA ALA A 66 -18.80 9.07 1.76
C ALA A 66 -19.10 7.60 1.43
N SER A 67 -18.18 6.69 1.77
CA SER A 67 -18.37 5.24 1.54
C SER A 67 -19.42 4.61 2.46
N GLY A 68 -19.64 5.18 3.65
CA GLY A 68 -20.71 4.75 4.56
C GLY A 68 -22.11 5.21 4.12
N ALA A 69 -22.22 6.36 3.45
CA ALA A 69 -23.50 6.94 3.03
C ALA A 69 -23.92 6.58 1.59
N LEU A 70 -22.96 6.23 0.72
CA LEU A 70 -23.20 6.02 -0.71
C LEU A 70 -22.62 4.67 -1.19
N ILE A 71 -23.47 3.86 -1.83
CA ILE A 71 -23.02 2.69 -2.59
C ILE A 71 -22.80 3.15 -4.04
N LEU A 72 -21.55 3.10 -4.47
CA LEU A 72 -21.12 3.59 -5.78
C LEU A 72 -20.36 2.50 -6.53
N ASP A 73 -20.95 1.99 -7.61
CA ASP A 73 -20.34 0.94 -8.44
C ASP A 73 -19.05 1.40 -9.15
N GLY A 74 -18.82 2.71 -9.27
CA GLY A 74 -17.63 3.30 -9.90
C GLY A 74 -16.61 3.92 -8.93
N GLY A 75 -16.73 3.66 -7.62
CA GLY A 75 -15.78 4.16 -6.62
C GLY A 75 -15.62 5.70 -6.62
N PRO A 76 -14.38 6.23 -6.46
CA PRO A 76 -14.13 7.67 -6.42
C PRO A 76 -14.58 8.43 -7.68
N TYR A 77 -14.52 7.79 -8.85
CA TYR A 77 -15.01 8.40 -10.08
C TYR A 77 -16.51 8.67 -10.02
N ALA A 78 -17.30 7.68 -9.56
CA ALA A 78 -18.74 7.83 -9.42
C ALA A 78 -19.09 8.87 -8.34
N LEU A 79 -18.29 8.96 -7.27
CA LEU A 79 -18.45 9.97 -6.23
C LEU A 79 -18.26 11.38 -6.79
N ILE A 80 -17.15 11.62 -7.50
CA ILE A 80 -16.81 12.90 -8.11
C ILE A 80 -17.84 13.28 -9.18
N SER A 81 -18.27 12.32 -10.00
CA SER A 81 -19.29 12.54 -11.04
C SER A 81 -20.63 12.97 -10.44
N ARG A 82 -21.00 12.43 -9.27
CA ARG A 82 -22.27 12.72 -8.61
C ARG A 82 -22.27 14.08 -7.88
N ILE A 83 -21.13 14.51 -7.36
CA ILE A 83 -21.00 15.77 -6.62
C ILE A 83 -20.65 16.94 -7.54
N LEU A 84 -19.66 16.77 -8.42
CA LEU A 84 -19.08 17.84 -9.23
C LEU A 84 -19.50 17.78 -10.70
N GLY A 85 -20.09 16.67 -11.14
CA GLY A 85 -20.51 16.48 -12.53
C GLY A 85 -19.43 15.86 -13.43
N LYS A 86 -19.83 15.54 -14.66
CA LYS A 86 -19.06 14.71 -15.60
C LYS A 86 -17.70 15.30 -16.00
N LYS A 87 -17.57 16.64 -16.04
CA LYS A 87 -16.32 17.32 -16.45
C LYS A 87 -15.17 17.03 -15.46
N TYR A 88 -15.43 17.18 -14.16
CA TYR A 88 -14.43 16.93 -13.12
C TYR A 88 -14.17 15.44 -12.93
N ALA A 89 -15.18 14.60 -13.12
CA ALA A 89 -14.99 13.15 -13.15
C ALA A 89 -14.09 12.72 -14.31
N GLY A 90 -14.24 13.33 -15.49
CA GLY A 90 -13.33 13.13 -16.63
C GLY A 90 -11.89 13.53 -16.31
N MET A 91 -11.68 14.68 -15.65
CA MET A 91 -10.35 15.09 -15.19
C MET A 91 -9.73 14.06 -14.23
N TYR A 92 -10.50 13.53 -13.28
CA TYR A 92 -10.04 12.50 -12.35
C TYR A 92 -9.56 11.22 -13.08
N VAL A 93 -10.29 10.76 -14.10
CA VAL A 93 -9.87 9.59 -14.90
C VAL A 93 -8.57 9.86 -15.63
N VAL A 94 -8.38 11.07 -16.17
CA VAL A 94 -7.11 11.44 -16.82
C VAL A 94 -5.96 11.47 -15.81
N SER A 95 -6.20 11.95 -14.59
CA SER A 95 -5.22 11.88 -13.50
C SER A 95 -4.85 10.44 -13.12
N PHE A 96 -5.70 9.46 -13.40
CA PHE A 96 -5.41 8.05 -13.13
C PHE A 96 -4.22 7.52 -13.94
N PHE A 97 -3.90 8.12 -15.09
CA PHE A 97 -2.67 7.79 -15.83
C PHE A 97 -1.40 8.14 -15.03
N LEU A 98 -1.46 9.11 -14.13
CA LEU A 98 -0.37 9.44 -13.21
C LEU A 98 -0.16 8.36 -12.13
N TYR A 99 -1.04 7.37 -12.05
CA TYR A 99 -0.90 6.23 -11.15
C TYR A 99 0.02 5.12 -11.70
N PHE A 100 0.27 5.08 -13.02
CA PHE A 100 1.14 4.05 -13.61
C PHE A 100 2.59 4.07 -13.10
N PRO A 101 3.24 5.24 -12.91
CA PRO A 101 4.55 5.31 -12.26
C PRO A 101 4.57 4.68 -10.86
N THR A 102 3.50 4.87 -10.08
CA THR A 102 3.36 4.27 -8.75
C THR A 102 3.37 2.74 -8.82
N VAL A 103 2.68 2.15 -9.79
CA VAL A 103 2.71 0.69 -10.03
C VAL A 103 4.12 0.21 -10.39
N ALA A 104 4.85 0.99 -11.19
CA ALA A 104 6.24 0.66 -11.54
C ALA A 104 7.17 0.70 -10.31
N ILE A 105 6.98 1.66 -9.39
CA ILE A 105 7.73 1.71 -8.12
C ILE A 105 7.48 0.43 -7.30
N TYR A 106 6.24 -0.05 -7.22
CA TYR A 106 5.93 -1.29 -6.50
C TYR A 106 6.58 -2.53 -7.12
N ALA A 107 6.56 -2.61 -8.46
CA ALA A 107 7.21 -3.69 -9.18
C ALA A 107 8.73 -3.67 -8.96
N LEU A 108 9.36 -2.49 -9.00
CA LEU A 108 10.79 -2.34 -8.72
C LEU A 108 11.13 -2.70 -7.28
N ALA A 109 10.31 -2.30 -6.31
CA ALA A 109 10.50 -2.71 -4.91
C ALA A 109 10.54 -4.23 -4.77
N LEU A 110 9.59 -4.95 -5.40
CA LEU A 110 9.62 -6.42 -5.46
C LEU A 110 10.92 -6.93 -6.12
N GLY A 111 11.34 -6.31 -7.23
CA GLY A 111 12.59 -6.63 -7.91
C GLY A 111 13.82 -6.50 -7.02
N PHE A 112 13.90 -5.46 -6.18
CA PHE A 112 14.98 -5.28 -5.20
C PHE A 112 14.97 -6.38 -4.12
N TYR A 113 13.79 -6.78 -3.64
CA TYR A 113 13.68 -7.91 -2.71
C TYR A 113 14.13 -9.23 -3.35
N ILE A 114 13.75 -9.49 -4.61
CA ILE A 114 14.21 -10.67 -5.35
C ILE A 114 15.73 -10.65 -5.53
N ASN A 115 16.29 -9.52 -5.95
CA ASN A 115 17.74 -9.36 -6.12
C ASN A 115 18.50 -9.56 -4.79
N SER A 116 17.93 -9.13 -3.67
CA SER A 116 18.53 -9.33 -2.34
C SER A 116 18.61 -10.82 -1.94
N LEU A 117 17.68 -11.64 -2.43
CA LEU A 117 17.69 -13.10 -2.21
C LEU A 117 18.50 -13.86 -3.26
N LEU A 118 18.44 -13.40 -4.52
CA LEU A 118 19.10 -13.97 -5.69
C LEU A 118 19.91 -12.87 -6.38
N PRO A 119 21.17 -12.64 -5.97
CA PRO A 119 22.00 -11.55 -6.51
C PRO A 119 22.26 -11.64 -8.01
N THR A 120 22.05 -12.82 -8.60
CA THR A 120 22.20 -13.08 -10.04
C THR A 120 21.09 -12.45 -10.89
N VAL A 121 19.94 -12.10 -10.31
CA VAL A 121 18.79 -11.52 -11.01
C VAL A 121 18.79 -10.01 -10.85
N THR A 122 18.79 -9.25 -11.94
CA THR A 122 18.72 -7.78 -11.86
C THR A 122 17.35 -7.32 -11.33
N PRO A 123 17.27 -6.21 -10.59
CA PRO A 123 16.00 -5.71 -10.05
C PRO A 123 14.93 -5.50 -11.13
N SER A 124 15.30 -4.98 -12.29
CA SER A 124 14.38 -4.78 -13.43
C SER A 124 13.81 -6.10 -13.96
N ALA A 125 14.64 -7.14 -14.06
CA ALA A 125 14.18 -8.46 -14.51
C ALA A 125 13.21 -9.08 -13.48
N GLY A 126 13.53 -8.97 -12.18
CA GLY A 126 12.64 -9.41 -11.10
C GLY A 126 11.30 -8.67 -11.08
N ALA A 127 11.31 -7.35 -11.32
CA ALA A 127 10.12 -6.52 -11.41
C ALA A 127 9.19 -6.95 -12.57
N ILE A 128 9.76 -7.16 -13.76
CA ILE A 128 9.02 -7.60 -14.95
C ILE A 128 8.42 -8.99 -14.73
N ALA A 129 9.22 -9.92 -14.19
CA ALA A 129 8.74 -11.27 -13.87
C ALA A 129 7.59 -11.24 -12.86
N GLY A 130 7.73 -10.48 -11.77
CA GLY A 130 6.68 -10.31 -10.78
C GLY A 130 5.39 -9.74 -11.35
N LEU A 131 5.47 -8.62 -12.09
CA LEU A 131 4.31 -8.03 -12.77
C LEU A 131 3.62 -9.01 -13.72
N THR A 132 4.40 -9.82 -14.46
CA THR A 132 3.86 -10.82 -15.36
C THR A 132 3.06 -11.88 -14.61
N VAL A 133 3.56 -12.36 -13.45
CA VAL A 133 2.82 -13.29 -12.59
C VAL A 133 1.52 -12.67 -12.08
N PHE A 134 1.56 -11.43 -11.57
CA PHE A 134 0.35 -10.74 -11.11
C PHE A 134 -0.66 -10.52 -12.25
N TYR A 135 -0.17 -10.20 -13.45
CA TYR A 135 -1.01 -10.08 -14.63
C TYR A 135 -1.69 -11.40 -14.99
N ILE A 136 -0.95 -12.52 -14.97
CA ILE A 136 -1.51 -13.85 -15.21
C ILE A 136 -2.57 -14.21 -14.16
N VAL A 137 -2.29 -13.95 -12.87
CA VAL A 137 -3.26 -14.17 -11.78
C VAL A 137 -4.55 -13.37 -12.02
N ASN A 138 -4.41 -12.13 -12.51
CA ASN A 138 -5.54 -11.26 -12.82
C ASN A 138 -6.45 -11.83 -13.94
N LEU A 139 -5.91 -12.63 -14.86
CA LEU A 139 -6.71 -13.26 -15.93
C LEU A 139 -7.66 -14.36 -15.41
N PHE A 140 -7.40 -14.94 -14.23
CA PHE A 140 -8.23 -16.00 -13.64
C PHE A 140 -9.46 -15.48 -12.87
N GLY A 141 -9.75 -14.18 -12.94
CA GLY A 141 -10.96 -13.56 -12.41
C GLY A 141 -10.90 -13.20 -10.92
N LEU A 142 -11.98 -12.54 -10.45
CA LEU A 142 -12.05 -11.91 -9.13
C LEU A 142 -11.96 -12.91 -7.96
N ASP A 143 -12.53 -14.11 -8.10
CA ASP A 143 -12.50 -15.11 -7.03
C ASP A 143 -11.07 -15.59 -6.76
N THR A 144 -10.29 -15.84 -7.81
CA THR A 144 -8.88 -16.23 -7.70
C THR A 144 -8.04 -15.10 -7.12
N LEU A 145 -8.26 -13.87 -7.60
CA LEU A 145 -7.56 -12.69 -7.11
C LEU A 145 -7.82 -12.44 -5.61
N SER A 146 -9.07 -12.58 -5.17
CA SER A 146 -9.46 -12.40 -3.77
C SER A 146 -8.78 -13.40 -2.83
N ARG A 147 -8.68 -14.68 -3.24
CA ARG A 147 -7.98 -15.72 -2.48
C ARG A 147 -6.49 -15.45 -2.42
N PHE A 148 -5.88 -15.10 -3.56
CA PHE A 148 -4.47 -14.77 -3.64
C PHE A 148 -4.13 -13.56 -2.76
N GLN A 149 -4.94 -12.50 -2.80
CA GLN A 149 -4.78 -11.32 -1.96
C GLN A 149 -4.84 -11.65 -0.47
N ASN A 150 -5.82 -12.45 -0.03
CA ASN A 150 -5.96 -12.83 1.36
C ASN A 150 -4.76 -13.64 1.85
N MET A 151 -4.29 -14.58 1.03
CA MET A 151 -3.09 -15.37 1.32
C MET A 151 -1.86 -14.47 1.45
N MET A 152 -1.60 -13.61 0.45
CA MET A 152 -0.46 -12.69 0.44
C MET A 152 -0.47 -11.75 1.64
N THR A 153 -1.63 -11.20 1.98
CA THR A 153 -1.76 -10.28 3.12
C THR A 153 -1.55 -11.02 4.44
N THR A 154 -2.03 -12.25 4.57
CA THR A 154 -1.80 -13.06 5.78
C THR A 154 -0.31 -13.35 5.95
N LEU A 155 0.38 -13.75 4.87
CA LEU A 155 1.84 -13.97 4.89
C LEU A 155 2.59 -12.69 5.25
N LEU A 156 2.18 -11.54 4.71
CA LEU A 156 2.72 -10.23 5.06
C LEU A 156 2.60 -9.95 6.56
N MET A 157 1.41 -10.15 7.14
CA MET A 157 1.17 -9.92 8.56
C MET A 157 2.01 -10.84 9.45
N VAL A 158 2.13 -12.11 9.09
CA VAL A 158 2.99 -13.07 9.80
C VAL A 158 4.46 -12.67 9.71
N GLY A 159 4.91 -12.22 8.52
CA GLY A 159 6.28 -11.75 8.31
C GLY A 159 6.61 -10.53 9.17
N ILE A 160 5.73 -9.53 9.20
CA ILE A 160 5.89 -8.34 10.04
C ILE A 160 5.88 -8.71 11.52
N ALA A 161 4.93 -9.54 11.96
CA ALA A 161 4.85 -9.98 13.35
C ALA A 161 6.14 -10.71 13.78
N THR A 162 6.66 -11.59 12.92
CA THR A 162 7.92 -12.32 13.17
C THR A 162 9.10 -11.36 13.25
N PHE A 163 9.19 -10.41 12.32
CA PHE A 163 10.23 -9.38 12.32
C PHE A 163 10.21 -8.55 13.61
N ILE A 164 9.04 -8.13 14.07
CA ILE A 164 8.90 -7.36 15.32
C ILE A 164 9.29 -8.21 16.53
N LEU A 165 8.77 -9.44 16.65
CA LEU A 165 9.01 -10.27 17.84
C LEU A 165 10.48 -10.67 18.00
N ILE A 166 11.16 -11.01 16.90
CA ILE A 166 12.59 -11.34 16.91
C ILE A 166 13.42 -10.05 17.05
N GLY A 167 13.06 -9.01 16.31
CA GLY A 167 13.79 -7.75 16.28
C GLY A 167 13.78 -7.03 17.63
N PHE A 168 12.68 -7.09 18.39
CA PHE A 168 12.54 -6.40 19.68
C PHE A 168 13.64 -6.78 20.68
N GLY A 169 14.08 -8.04 20.68
CA GLY A 169 15.17 -8.50 21.55
C GLY A 169 16.57 -8.02 21.16
N GLN A 170 16.72 -7.43 19.97
CA GLN A 170 17.99 -6.98 19.39
C GLN A 170 18.05 -5.45 19.19
N VAL A 171 17.02 -4.72 19.62
CA VAL A 171 16.97 -3.26 19.47
C VAL A 171 17.92 -2.61 20.47
N ASP A 172 18.85 -1.81 19.95
CA ASP A 172 19.61 -0.87 20.76
C ASP A 172 18.81 0.42 20.95
N PHE A 173 18.21 0.56 22.13
CA PHE A 173 17.41 1.73 22.50
C PHE A 173 18.24 2.99 22.69
N ALA A 174 19.57 2.90 22.83
CA ALA A 174 20.44 4.08 22.93
C ALA A 174 20.44 4.89 21.62
N LEU A 175 20.32 4.21 20.48
CA LEU A 175 20.28 4.82 19.15
C LEU A 175 18.98 5.62 18.88
N LEU A 176 17.95 5.43 19.71
CA LEU A 176 16.68 6.15 19.66
C LEU A 176 16.71 7.47 20.45
N SER A 177 17.77 7.73 21.22
CA SER A 177 17.90 8.96 21.98
C SER A 177 18.55 10.08 21.13
N PRO A 178 17.93 11.27 21.02
CA PRO A 178 18.49 12.39 20.27
C PRO A 178 19.84 12.88 20.79
N GLU A 179 20.12 12.63 22.07
CA GLU A 179 21.33 13.07 22.77
C GLU A 179 22.55 12.17 22.52
N ALA A 180 22.34 10.89 22.19
CA ALA A 180 23.42 9.92 22.00
C ALA A 180 23.83 9.72 20.53
N ASN A 181 23.09 10.27 19.56
CA ASN A 181 23.25 9.90 18.16
C ASN A 181 23.17 11.12 17.21
N PRO A 182 24.29 11.58 16.62
CA PRO A 182 24.29 12.71 15.69
C PRO A 182 23.53 12.42 14.38
N ASP A 183 23.32 11.13 14.04
CA ASP A 183 22.52 10.67 12.90
C ASP A 183 21.03 10.46 13.24
N PHE A 184 20.57 10.89 14.42
CA PHE A 184 19.16 10.82 14.80
C PHE A 184 18.26 11.58 13.81
N ALA A 185 18.77 12.66 13.24
CA ALA A 185 18.18 13.35 12.10
C ALA A 185 19.30 13.64 11.08
N SER A 186 19.54 12.72 10.13
CA SER A 186 20.68 12.84 9.19
C SER A 186 20.65 14.14 8.36
N GLN A 187 19.49 14.81 8.25
CA GLN A 187 19.31 16.13 7.64
C GLN A 187 18.72 17.19 8.60
N GLY A 188 18.81 17.02 9.92
CA GLY A 188 18.25 17.93 10.92
C GLY A 188 16.72 17.99 10.92
N ASN A 189 16.12 19.12 11.31
CA ASN A 189 14.65 19.30 11.32
C ASN A 189 13.98 19.05 9.95
N MET A 190 14.71 19.19 8.83
CA MET A 190 14.24 18.89 7.47
C MET A 190 14.22 17.37 7.16
N GLY A 191 14.78 16.53 8.03
CA GLY A 191 14.63 15.08 7.95
C GLY A 191 13.31 14.60 8.56
N ILE A 192 12.64 15.42 9.38
CA ILE A 192 11.32 15.11 9.97
C ILE A 192 10.17 15.68 9.10
N PHE A 193 10.49 16.58 8.15
CA PHE A 193 9.55 17.29 7.28
C PHE A 193 9.95 17.26 5.80
#